data_AF-A0A5E4IYV0-F1
#
_entry.id   AF-A0A5E4IYV0-F1
#
_cell.length_a   1.000
_cell.length_b   1.000
_cell.length_c   1.000
_cell.angle_alpha   90.00
_cell.angle_beta   90.00
_cell.angle_gamma   90.00
#
_symmetry.space_group_name_H-M   'P 1'
#
loop_
_entity.id
_entity.type
_entity.pdbx_description
1 polymer ?
#
loop_
_entity_poly.entity_id
_entity_poly.type
_entity_poly.pdbx_seq_one_letter_code
_entity_poly.pdbx_strand_id
1 'polypeptide(L)'
;MTKTEDALKAAFAGESQANRKYAAFAAQAEAIHAANHLRAQKAIKPTKENLREAIAGDTHEFKEMYPEMIKTARAAGAKDAERTLSYANAVEEYHAKLYHAMLEGLETVKESYPYFVCPVCGMTVELEAPEKCPVCGAKKAMFKKVE
;
A
#
# COMPACT_ATOMS: atom_id res chain seq x y z
N MET A 1 -31.24 5.44 26.31
CA MET A 1 -31.25 5.79 24.87
C MET A 1 -32.70 5.91 24.45
N THR A 2 -33.02 6.91 23.64
CA THR A 2 -34.39 7.11 23.13
C THR A 2 -34.60 6.32 21.85
N LYS A 3 -35.85 5.95 21.54
CA LYS A 3 -36.20 5.27 20.26
C LYS A 3 -35.69 6.04 19.03
N THR A 4 -35.62 7.37 19.12
CA THR A 4 -35.09 8.24 18.07
C THR A 4 -33.58 8.10 17.90
N GLU A 5 -32.82 8.02 18.99
CA GLU A 5 -31.36 7.78 18.93
C GLU A 5 -31.02 6.42 18.33
N ASP A 6 -31.82 5.39 18.64
CA ASP A 6 -31.62 4.05 18.09
C ASP A 6 -31.92 4.01 16.57
N ALA A 7 -32.97 4.71 16.12
CA ALA A 7 -33.28 4.85 14.70
C ALA A 7 -32.18 5.60 13.93
N LEU A 8 -31.65 6.69 14.49
CA LEU A 8 -30.55 7.45 13.89
C LEU A 8 -29.27 6.61 13.79
N LYS A 9 -28.95 5.82 14.82
CA LYS A 9 -27.81 4.90 14.77
C LYS A 9 -27.97 3.79 13.74
N ALA A 10 -29.17 3.21 13.63
CA ALA A 10 -29.45 2.19 12.63
C ALA A 10 -29.35 2.75 11.20
N ALA A 11 -29.90 3.95 10.96
CA ALA A 11 -29.78 4.62 9.67
C ALA A 11 -28.31 4.93 9.34
N PHE A 12 -27.56 5.53 10.25
CA PHE A 12 -26.13 5.81 10.06
C PHE A 12 -25.31 4.53 9.82
N ALA A 13 -25.61 3.45 10.55
CA ALA A 13 -24.98 2.15 10.33
C ALA A 13 -25.29 1.60 8.94
N GLY A 14 -26.54 1.69 8.47
CA GLY A 14 -26.94 1.28 7.12
C GLY A 14 -26.21 2.07 6.02
N GLU A 15 -26.24 3.40 6.11
CA GLU A 15 -25.58 4.27 5.13
C GLU A 15 -24.05 4.09 5.10
N SER A 16 -23.42 3.97 6.28
CA SER A 16 -21.97 3.74 6.38
C SER A 16 -21.55 2.34 5.90
N GLN A 17 -22.42 1.32 6.02
CA GLN A 17 -22.19 0.00 5.44
C GLN A 17 -22.33 0.05 3.91
N ALA A 18 -23.36 0.73 3.40
CA ALA A 18 -23.56 0.91 1.97
C ALA A 18 -22.36 1.64 1.33
N ASN A 19 -21.92 2.76 1.91
CA ASN A 19 -20.76 3.50 1.42
C ASN A 19 -19.48 2.64 1.36
N ARG A 20 -19.16 1.93 2.44
CA ARG A 20 -17.99 1.04 2.48
C ARG A 20 -18.08 -0.10 1.47
N LYS A 21 -19.28 -0.64 1.25
CA LYS A 21 -19.53 -1.69 0.25
C LYS A 21 -19.28 -1.15 -1.16
N TYR A 22 -19.82 0.02 -1.49
CA TYR A 22 -19.58 0.65 -2.80
C TYR A 22 -18.11 1.01 -3.01
N ALA A 23 -17.41 1.48 -1.97
CA ALA A 23 -15.96 1.73 -2.06
C ALA A 23 -15.17 0.45 -2.34
N ALA A 24 -15.51 -0.66 -1.69
CA ALA A 24 -14.87 -1.96 -1.96
C ALA A 24 -15.14 -2.45 -3.39
N PHE A 25 -16.39 -2.29 -3.87
CA PHE A 25 -16.76 -2.65 -5.24
C PHE A 25 -16.03 -1.79 -6.28
N ALA A 26 -15.93 -0.48 -6.04
CA ALA A 26 -15.18 0.41 -6.91
C ALA A 26 -13.70 0.04 -6.94
N ALA A 27 -13.07 -0.20 -5.78
CA ALA A 27 -11.67 -0.62 -5.72
C ALA A 27 -11.41 -1.91 -6.54
N GLN A 28 -12.29 -2.90 -6.42
CA GLN A 28 -12.17 -4.14 -7.19
C GLN A 28 -12.42 -3.92 -8.70
N ALA A 29 -13.43 -3.11 -9.07
CA ALA A 29 -13.73 -2.81 -10.45
C ALA A 29 -12.59 -2.05 -11.13
N GLU A 30 -12.05 -1.01 -10.48
CA GLU A 30 -10.95 -0.21 -11.03
C GLU A 30 -9.64 -1.00 -11.12
N ALA A 31 -9.38 -1.93 -10.20
CA ALA A 31 -8.26 -2.86 -10.33
C ALA A 31 -8.38 -3.72 -11.61
N ILE A 32 -9.59 -4.18 -11.93
CA ILE A 32 -9.85 -4.94 -13.17
C ILE A 32 -9.71 -4.03 -14.40
N HIS A 33 -10.22 -2.81 -14.37
CA HIS A 33 -10.07 -1.84 -15.46
C HIS A 33 -8.59 -1.54 -15.74
N ALA A 34 -7.82 -1.22 -14.70
CA ALA A 34 -6.39 -0.97 -14.81
C ALA A 34 -5.63 -2.18 -15.39
N ALA A 35 -5.93 -3.39 -14.92
CA ALA A 35 -5.33 -4.61 -15.44
C ALA A 35 -5.67 -4.84 -16.93
N ASN A 36 -6.90 -4.55 -17.35
CA ASN A 36 -7.31 -4.66 -18.75
C ASN A 36 -6.59 -3.64 -19.64
N HIS A 37 -6.43 -2.40 -19.18
CA HIS A 37 -5.66 -1.38 -19.90
C HIS A 37 -4.19 -1.75 -20.00
N LEU A 38 -3.58 -2.28 -18.93
CA LEU A 38 -2.18 -2.73 -18.93
C LEU A 38 -1.94 -3.86 -19.95
N ARG A 39 -2.87 -4.82 -20.02
CA ARG A 39 -2.86 -5.90 -21.02
C ARG A 39 -3.02 -5.36 -22.44
N ALA A 40 -3.98 -4.46 -22.67
CA ALA A 40 -4.22 -3.87 -23.98
C ALA A 40 -3.01 -3.08 -24.51
N GLN A 41 -2.28 -2.41 -23.61
CA GLN A 41 -1.04 -1.70 -23.91
C GLN A 41 0.16 -2.64 -24.14
N LYS A 42 0.01 -3.96 -23.89
CA LYS A 42 1.11 -4.93 -23.93
C LYS A 42 2.29 -4.54 -23.03
N ALA A 43 1.99 -3.87 -21.92
CA ALA A 43 3.00 -3.36 -20.99
C ALA A 43 3.44 -4.40 -19.94
N ILE A 44 2.79 -5.57 -19.89
CA ILE A 44 3.22 -6.68 -19.03
C ILE A 44 4.43 -7.38 -19.67
N LYS A 45 5.61 -7.23 -19.07
CA LYS A 45 6.88 -7.81 -19.53
C LYS A 45 7.18 -9.11 -18.77
N PRO A 46 8.28 -9.83 -19.09
CA PRO A 46 8.75 -10.94 -18.25
C PRO A 46 9.01 -10.48 -16.81
N THR A 47 8.85 -11.39 -15.84
CA THR A 47 8.97 -11.09 -14.39
C THR A 47 10.25 -10.33 -14.04
N LYS A 48 11.38 -10.76 -14.61
CA LYS A 48 12.68 -10.11 -14.41
C LYS A 48 12.70 -8.63 -14.84
N GLU A 49 12.01 -8.30 -15.93
CA GLU A 49 11.92 -6.93 -16.44
C GLU A 49 10.97 -6.10 -15.60
N ASN A 50 9.80 -6.64 -15.22
CA ASN A 50 8.86 -5.95 -14.34
C ASN A 50 9.51 -5.64 -12.97
N LEU A 51 10.27 -6.57 -12.39
CA LEU A 51 10.98 -6.34 -11.13
C LEU A 51 12.02 -5.22 -11.25
N ARG A 52 12.79 -5.19 -12.36
CA ARG A 52 13.76 -4.11 -12.61
C ARG A 52 13.08 -2.75 -12.75
N GLU A 53 11.92 -2.71 -13.41
CA GLU A 53 11.14 -1.49 -13.55
C GLU A 53 10.57 -1.01 -12.21
N ALA A 54 10.00 -1.92 -11.41
CA ALA A 54 9.53 -1.61 -10.06
C ALA A 54 10.66 -1.09 -9.16
N ILE A 55 11.81 -1.78 -9.13
CA ILE A 55 13.01 -1.34 -8.40
C ILE A 55 13.43 0.07 -8.82
N ALA A 56 13.48 0.34 -10.13
CA ALA A 56 13.89 1.65 -10.64
C ALA A 56 12.88 2.75 -10.27
N GLY A 57 11.58 2.44 -10.37
CA GLY A 57 10.49 3.31 -9.92
C GLY A 57 10.63 3.66 -8.45
N ASP A 58 10.57 2.65 -7.57
CA ASP A 58 10.67 2.85 -6.12
C ASP A 58 11.96 3.58 -5.73
N THR A 59 13.08 3.25 -6.39
CA THR A 59 14.36 3.94 -6.16
C THR A 59 14.31 5.41 -6.50
N HIS A 60 13.70 5.78 -7.63
CA HIS A 60 13.48 7.18 -7.96
C HIS A 60 12.54 7.83 -6.94
N GLU A 61 11.50 7.14 -6.52
CA GLU A 61 10.54 7.65 -5.55
C GLU A 61 11.20 8.00 -4.21
N PHE A 62 11.95 7.07 -3.59
CA PHE A 62 12.54 7.29 -2.27
C PHE A 62 13.83 8.13 -2.28
N LYS A 63 14.54 8.21 -3.41
CA LYS A 63 15.77 9.03 -3.51
C LYS A 63 15.52 10.45 -3.97
N GLU A 64 14.48 10.68 -4.78
CA GLU A 64 14.30 11.95 -5.48
C GLU A 64 12.89 12.52 -5.29
N MET A 65 11.84 11.79 -5.67
CA MET A 65 10.47 12.31 -5.70
C MET A 65 9.95 12.68 -4.31
N TYR A 66 9.89 11.72 -3.39
CA TYR A 66 9.36 11.94 -2.05
C TYR A 66 10.21 12.90 -1.21
N PRO A 67 11.56 12.84 -1.23
CA PRO A 67 12.38 13.82 -0.49
C PRO A 67 12.05 15.27 -0.85
N GLU A 68 11.86 15.59 -2.13
CA GLU A 68 11.46 16.93 -2.56
C GLU A 68 10.02 17.29 -2.16
N MET A 69 9.08 16.33 -2.23
CA MET A 69 7.71 16.55 -1.75
C MET A 69 7.67 16.78 -0.22
N ILE A 70 8.45 16.02 0.55
CA ILE A 70 8.57 16.16 2.01
C ILE A 70 9.15 17.53 2.36
N LYS A 71 10.21 17.97 1.66
CA LYS A 71 10.80 19.30 1.83
C LYS A 71 9.77 20.40 1.55
N THR A 72 8.98 20.25 0.50
CA THR A 72 7.89 21.18 0.15
C THR A 72 6.81 21.21 1.23
N ALA A 73 6.33 20.05 1.69
CA ALA A 73 5.32 19.95 2.75
C ALA A 73 5.81 20.56 4.07
N ARG A 74 7.09 20.32 4.42
CA ARG A 74 7.74 20.91 5.59
C ARG A 74 7.80 22.43 5.50
N ALA A 75 8.21 22.97 4.35
CA ALA A 75 8.29 24.41 4.12
C ALA A 75 6.90 25.08 4.21
N ALA A 76 5.85 24.39 3.75
CA ALA A 76 4.46 24.85 3.87
C ALA A 76 3.85 24.67 5.28
N GLY A 77 4.56 24.03 6.22
CA GLY A 77 4.02 23.69 7.54
C GLY A 77 2.91 22.64 7.52
N ALA A 78 2.73 21.93 6.40
CA ALA A 78 1.67 20.94 6.21
C ALA A 78 2.04 19.61 6.87
N LYS A 79 1.93 19.54 8.21
CA LYS A 79 2.44 18.42 9.01
C LYS A 79 1.82 17.05 8.69
N ASP A 80 0.53 17.01 8.36
CA ASP A 80 -0.09 15.74 7.96
C ASP A 80 0.45 15.23 6.63
N ALA A 81 0.67 16.12 5.65
CA ALA A 81 1.28 15.77 4.38
C ALA A 81 2.75 15.38 4.54
N GLU A 82 3.53 16.11 5.36
CA GLU A 82 4.92 15.75 5.68
C GLU A 82 4.98 14.32 6.25
N ARG A 83 4.05 13.96 7.16
CA ARG A 83 3.98 12.62 7.76
C ARG A 83 3.64 11.54 6.73
N THR A 84 2.59 11.72 5.94
CA THR A 84 2.15 10.69 4.98
C THR A 84 3.18 10.48 3.87
N LEU A 85 3.81 11.56 3.39
CA LEU A 85 4.89 11.47 2.40
C LEU A 85 6.14 10.80 2.99
N SER A 86 6.48 11.08 4.25
CA SER A 86 7.60 10.39 4.93
C SER A 86 7.35 8.90 5.13
N TYR A 87 6.09 8.51 5.39
CA TYR A 87 5.70 7.10 5.45
C TYR A 87 5.89 6.41 4.11
N ALA A 88 5.37 7.00 3.02
CA ALA A 88 5.54 6.45 1.68
C ALA A 88 7.03 6.31 1.33
N ASN A 89 7.83 7.37 1.51
CA ASN A 89 9.28 7.34 1.26
C ASN A 89 10.00 6.18 1.97
N ALA A 90 9.69 5.98 3.25
CA ALA A 90 10.31 4.91 4.03
C ALA A 90 9.89 3.54 3.49
N VAL A 91 8.61 3.38 3.13
CA VAL A 91 8.08 2.13 2.57
C VAL A 91 8.66 1.83 1.19
N GLU A 92 8.82 2.81 0.30
CA GLU A 92 9.40 2.57 -1.02
C GLU A 92 10.87 2.15 -0.95
N GLU A 93 11.61 2.60 0.06
CA GLU A 93 12.96 2.05 0.32
C GLU A 93 12.91 0.55 0.67
N TYR A 94 11.89 0.11 1.43
CA TYR A 94 11.68 -1.31 1.71
C TYR A 94 11.20 -2.08 0.48
N HIS A 95 10.30 -1.51 -0.34
CA HIS A 95 9.85 -2.15 -1.58
C HIS A 95 11.00 -2.37 -2.55
N ALA A 96 11.85 -1.36 -2.76
CA ALA A 96 13.04 -1.50 -3.61
C ALA A 96 13.95 -2.64 -3.13
N LYS A 97 14.20 -2.76 -1.81
CA LYS A 97 14.99 -3.85 -1.22
C LYS A 97 14.32 -5.22 -1.40
N LEU A 98 13.01 -5.28 -1.18
CA LEU A 98 12.22 -6.50 -1.33
C LEU A 98 12.26 -7.00 -2.77
N TYR A 99 12.01 -6.12 -3.75
CA TYR A 99 12.05 -6.47 -5.17
C TYR A 99 13.47 -6.81 -5.64
N HIS A 100 14.51 -6.17 -5.10
CA HIS A 100 15.89 -6.58 -5.32
C HIS A 100 16.14 -8.02 -4.87
N ALA A 101 15.71 -8.38 -3.65
CA ALA A 101 15.85 -9.74 -3.14
C ALA A 101 15.08 -10.76 -4.00
N MET A 102 13.86 -10.43 -4.43
CA MET A 102 13.08 -11.26 -5.36
C MET A 102 13.78 -11.44 -6.71
N LEU A 103 14.41 -10.39 -7.23
CA LEU A 103 15.15 -10.43 -8.50
C LEU A 103 16.39 -11.31 -8.41
N GLU A 104 17.11 -11.26 -7.29
CA GLU A 104 18.28 -12.13 -7.02
C GLU A 104 17.86 -13.59 -6.80
N GLY A 105 16.72 -13.80 -6.15
CA GLY A 105 16.15 -15.11 -5.85
C GLY A 105 15.32 -15.75 -6.97
N LEU A 106 15.18 -15.10 -8.14
CA LEU A 106 14.18 -15.48 -9.15
C LEU A 106 14.29 -16.94 -9.64
N GLU A 107 15.50 -17.50 -9.65
CA GLU A 107 15.77 -18.87 -10.09
C GLU A 107 15.81 -19.89 -8.94
N THR A 108 15.93 -19.42 -7.69
CA THR A 108 16.22 -20.24 -6.51
C THR A 108 15.05 -20.32 -5.53
N VAL A 109 14.26 -19.26 -5.41
CA VAL A 109 13.07 -19.19 -4.56
C VAL A 109 11.89 -19.81 -5.31
N LYS A 110 11.55 -21.04 -4.93
CA LYS A 110 10.44 -21.80 -5.54
C LYS A 110 9.17 -21.82 -4.70
N GLU A 111 9.26 -21.42 -3.43
CA GLU A 111 8.14 -21.44 -2.50
C GLU A 111 7.47 -20.08 -2.43
N SER A 112 6.15 -20.07 -2.57
CA SER A 112 5.33 -18.90 -2.30
C SER A 112 5.14 -18.76 -0.80
N TYR A 113 5.35 -17.55 -0.28
CA TYR A 113 5.09 -17.22 1.11
C TYR A 113 4.09 -16.06 1.20
N PRO A 114 3.39 -15.90 2.35
CA PRO A 114 2.42 -14.83 2.51
C PRO A 114 3.11 -13.47 2.65
N TYR A 115 2.43 -12.44 2.15
CA TYR A 115 2.80 -11.05 2.40
C TYR A 115 1.79 -10.38 3.32
N PHE A 116 2.26 -9.40 4.09
CA PHE A 116 1.45 -8.65 5.03
C PHE A 116 1.66 -7.16 4.80
N VAL A 117 0.56 -6.40 4.76
CA VAL A 117 0.57 -4.96 4.52
C VAL A 117 0.03 -4.21 5.72
N CYS A 118 0.77 -3.21 6.18
CA CYS A 118 0.35 -2.31 7.24
C CYS A 118 -0.76 -1.38 6.74
N PRO A 119 -1.95 -1.35 7.38
CA PRO A 119 -3.07 -0.53 6.90
C PRO A 119 -2.90 0.97 7.21
N VAL A 120 -1.83 1.36 7.91
CA VAL A 120 -1.57 2.75 8.32
C VAL A 120 -0.60 3.44 7.36
N CYS A 121 0.46 2.75 6.95
CA CYS A 121 1.55 3.34 6.15
C CYS A 121 1.87 2.59 4.87
N GLY A 122 1.28 1.41 4.63
CA GLY A 122 1.56 0.61 3.44
C GLY A 122 2.77 -0.33 3.55
N MET A 123 3.50 -0.35 4.68
CA MET A 123 4.64 -1.24 4.87
C MET A 123 4.32 -2.70 4.52
N THR A 124 5.05 -3.24 3.56
CA THR A 124 4.91 -4.62 3.07
C THR A 124 6.04 -5.48 3.63
N VAL A 125 5.69 -6.63 4.21
CA VAL A 125 6.65 -7.61 4.74
C VAL A 125 6.27 -9.02 4.33
N GLU A 126 7.28 -9.86 4.18
CA GLU A 126 7.15 -11.29 3.86
C GLU A 126 7.10 -12.16 5.12
N LEU A 127 6.52 -13.36 4.99
CA LEU A 127 6.46 -14.44 6.00
C LEU A 127 5.60 -14.12 7.23
N GLU A 128 5.91 -13.05 7.96
CA GLU A 128 5.22 -12.66 9.18
C GLU A 128 5.31 -11.15 9.44
N ALA A 129 4.24 -10.57 9.97
CA ALA A 129 4.24 -9.18 10.40
C ALA A 129 5.07 -8.95 11.69
N PRO A 130 5.86 -7.87 11.78
CA PRO A 130 6.64 -7.55 12.97
C PRO A 130 5.74 -7.10 14.13
N GLU A 131 6.21 -7.26 15.37
CA GLU A 131 5.48 -6.83 16.59
C GLU A 131 5.03 -5.36 16.53
N LYS A 132 5.89 -4.50 15.96
CA LYS A 132 5.59 -3.11 15.63
C LYS A 132 6.07 -2.81 14.22
N CYS A 133 5.24 -2.09 13.45
CA CYS A 133 5.60 -1.59 12.14
C CYS A 133 6.83 -0.66 12.27
N PRO A 134 7.91 -0.89 11.50
CA PRO A 134 9.13 -0.08 11.59
C PRO A 134 8.93 1.36 11.09
N VAL A 135 7.88 1.62 10.32
CA VAL A 135 7.60 2.95 9.74
C VAL A 135 6.68 3.77 10.64
N CYS A 136 5.51 3.22 11.00
CA CYS A 136 4.47 3.98 11.73
C CYS A 136 4.22 3.50 13.17
N GLY A 137 4.86 2.42 13.62
CA GLY A 137 4.67 1.87 14.96
C GLY A 137 3.36 1.10 15.19
N ALA A 138 2.52 0.90 14.16
CA ALA A 138 1.31 0.08 14.26
C ALA A 138 1.61 -1.34 14.75
N LYS A 139 0.74 -1.90 15.59
CA LYS A 139 0.90 -3.25 16.15
C LYS A 139 0.75 -4.33 15.07
N LYS A 140 1.44 -5.46 15.24
CA LYS A 140 1.33 -6.66 14.39
C LYS A 140 -0.09 -7.04 13.99
N ALA A 141 -1.01 -7.05 14.95
CA ALA A 141 -2.41 -7.44 14.73
C ALA A 141 -3.17 -6.54 13.73
N MET A 142 -2.64 -5.37 13.38
CA MET A 142 -3.22 -4.48 12.38
C MET A 142 -2.86 -4.88 10.96
N PHE A 143 -1.74 -5.58 10.75
CA PHE A 143 -1.31 -5.98 9.42
C PHE A 143 -2.32 -6.92 8.79
N LYS A 144 -2.57 -6.72 7.50
CA LYS A 144 -3.47 -7.57 6.72
C LYS A 144 -2.64 -8.47 5.85
N LYS A 145 -2.89 -9.78 5.95
CA LYS A 145 -2.39 -10.74 4.97
C LYS A 145 -2.96 -10.39 3.60
N VAL A 146 -2.10 -10.38 2.59
CA VAL A 146 -2.48 -10.21 1.18
C VAL A 146 -2.21 -11.54 0.48
N GLU A 147 -3.21 -12.03 -0.24
CA GLU A 147 -3.18 -13.26 -1.05
C GLU A 147 -3.47 -12.91 -2.51
#